data_AF-A0A0M8XH70-F1
#
_entry.id   AF-A0A0M8XH70-F1
#
_cell.length_a   1.000
_cell.length_b   1.000
_cell.length_c   1.000
_cell.angle_alpha   90.00
_cell.angle_beta   90.00
_cell.angle_gamma   90.00
#
_symmetry.space_group_name_H-M   'P 1'
#
loop_
_entity.id
_entity.type
_entity.pdbx_description
1 polymer ?
#
loop_
_entity_poly.entity_id
_entity_poly.type
_entity_poly.pdbx_seq_one_letter_code
_entity_poly.pdbx_strand_id
1 'polypeptide(L)'
;MATLALAGTAPVLLPATNASAAACSSYPNWTAGKSYAAGDIVRYTDGKAYIAEHANPGYDPVVSTWYWEPYACDNGPGTPNARFVVTEAQFNQMFPNRNSFYSYSGLTAALGAYPGFANTGGDTVKKQEAAAFLANVGHETGGLVHVVEQNTANYPHYCDWSRPYGCPAGQAAYYGRGPIQLSWNFNYKAAGDALGIDLLNNPWLVQNDSAVAWKTALWYWNTQTGPGSMTPHNAMVNGAGFGQTIRSINGSLECDGKNPAQVQSRVTNYQRFTQILGTSPGGNLYC
;
A
#
# COMPACT_ATOMS: atom_id res chain seq x y z
N MET A 1 20.04 8.99 -66.32
CA MET A 1 19.23 9.02 -65.08
C MET A 1 19.24 7.61 -64.51
N ALA A 2 19.97 7.37 -63.42
CA ALA A 2 20.07 6.07 -62.76
C ALA A 2 19.29 6.14 -61.45
N THR A 3 18.25 5.32 -61.34
CA THR A 3 17.33 5.27 -60.20
C THR A 3 17.89 4.31 -59.15
N LEU A 4 18.22 4.83 -57.96
CA LEU A 4 18.67 4.04 -56.81
C LEU A 4 17.43 3.54 -56.05
N ALA A 5 17.19 2.24 -56.02
CA ALA A 5 16.14 1.62 -55.20
C ALA A 5 16.73 1.23 -53.83
N LEU A 6 16.27 1.88 -52.76
CA LEU A 6 16.56 1.49 -51.37
C LEU A 6 15.52 0.45 -50.93
N ALA A 7 15.98 -0.78 -50.67
CA ALA A 7 15.18 -1.81 -50.04
C ALA A 7 15.08 -1.54 -48.53
N GLY A 8 13.88 -1.24 -48.05
CA GLY A 8 13.60 -1.14 -46.61
C GLY A 8 13.32 -2.54 -46.03
N THR A 9 14.09 -2.94 -45.02
CA THR A 9 13.81 -4.12 -44.21
C THR A 9 12.76 -3.77 -43.16
N ALA A 10 11.58 -4.39 -43.25
CA ALA A 10 10.59 -4.34 -42.17
C ALA A 10 10.98 -5.35 -41.08
N PRO A 11 11.00 -4.98 -39.79
CA PRO A 11 11.22 -5.93 -38.71
C PRO A 11 9.98 -6.80 -38.54
N VAL A 12 10.17 -8.12 -38.60
CA VAL A 12 9.15 -9.10 -38.25
C VAL A 12 8.96 -9.09 -36.74
N LEU A 13 7.82 -8.60 -36.26
CA LEU A 13 7.39 -8.74 -34.87
C LEU A 13 6.96 -10.20 -34.64
N LEU A 14 7.78 -10.96 -33.92
CA LEU A 14 7.36 -12.24 -33.34
C LEU A 14 6.48 -11.98 -32.11
N PRO A 15 5.41 -12.78 -31.88
CA PRO A 15 4.55 -12.60 -30.71
C PRO A 15 5.29 -12.95 -29.41
N ALA A 16 5.25 -12.04 -28.44
CA ALA A 16 5.93 -12.11 -27.15
C ALA A 16 5.20 -13.01 -26.12
N THR A 17 4.84 -14.24 -26.48
CA THR A 17 4.07 -15.14 -25.58
C THR A 17 4.89 -16.28 -24.97
N ASN A 18 6.14 -16.50 -25.39
CA ASN A 18 6.92 -17.68 -24.96
C ASN A 18 8.06 -17.38 -23.96
N ALA A 19 8.33 -16.12 -23.62
CA ALA A 19 9.46 -15.77 -22.76
C ALA A 19 9.16 -15.99 -21.25
N SER A 20 7.93 -15.72 -20.79
CA SER A 20 7.57 -15.79 -19.36
C SER A 20 7.42 -17.24 -18.84
N ALA A 21 6.95 -18.18 -19.67
CA ALA A 21 6.81 -19.58 -19.25
C ALA A 21 8.15 -20.31 -19.02
N ALA A 22 9.22 -19.84 -19.67
CA ALA A 22 10.56 -20.41 -19.56
C ALA A 22 11.28 -20.02 -18.26
N ALA A 23 10.91 -18.90 -17.63
CA ALA A 23 11.57 -18.43 -16.42
C ALA A 23 11.16 -19.25 -15.17
N CYS A 24 9.91 -19.73 -15.14
CA CYS A 24 9.40 -20.57 -14.05
C CYS A 24 9.64 -22.07 -14.24
N SER A 25 10.18 -22.52 -15.39
CA SER A 25 10.24 -23.95 -15.72
C SER A 25 11.21 -24.77 -14.86
N SER A 26 12.07 -24.10 -14.08
CA SER A 26 13.01 -24.75 -13.14
C SER A 26 12.34 -25.24 -11.86
N TYR A 27 11.16 -24.74 -11.50
CA TYR A 27 10.44 -25.13 -10.29
C TYR A 27 9.54 -26.35 -10.51
N PRO A 28 9.39 -27.24 -9.50
CA PRO A 28 8.57 -28.43 -9.62
C PRO A 28 7.09 -28.09 -9.76
N ASN A 29 6.33 -28.93 -10.48
CA ASN A 29 4.87 -28.82 -10.50
C ASN A 29 4.30 -29.11 -9.09
N TRP A 30 3.27 -28.37 -8.72
CA TRP A 30 2.48 -28.64 -7.54
C TRP A 30 1.82 -30.03 -7.64
N THR A 31 1.70 -30.71 -6.50
CA THR A 31 1.13 -32.05 -6.38
C THR A 31 0.13 -32.04 -5.22
N ALA A 32 -1.12 -32.41 -5.49
CA ALA A 32 -2.17 -32.48 -4.49
C ALA A 32 -1.78 -33.41 -3.32
N GLY A 33 -1.95 -32.94 -2.09
CA GLY A 33 -1.68 -33.72 -0.87
C GLY A 33 -0.19 -33.93 -0.52
N LYS A 34 0.74 -33.35 -1.29
CA LYS A 34 2.17 -33.29 -0.92
C LYS A 34 2.40 -32.15 0.06
N SER A 35 3.10 -32.40 1.18
CA SER A 35 3.51 -31.33 2.07
C SER A 35 4.63 -30.46 1.49
N TYR A 36 4.55 -29.15 1.71
CA TYR A 36 5.51 -28.13 1.31
C TYR A 36 5.95 -27.32 2.53
N ALA A 37 7.24 -27.02 2.62
CA ALA A 37 7.78 -26.10 3.63
C ALA A 37 7.50 -24.65 3.24
N ALA A 38 7.47 -23.74 4.22
CA ALA A 38 7.44 -22.31 3.93
C ALA A 38 8.67 -21.92 3.09
N GLY A 39 8.45 -21.21 2.00
CA GLY A 39 9.46 -20.83 1.00
C GLY A 39 9.56 -21.77 -0.21
N ASP A 40 8.90 -22.93 -0.20
CA ASP A 40 8.85 -23.81 -1.37
C ASP A 40 8.12 -23.12 -2.53
N ILE A 41 8.68 -23.21 -3.73
CA ILE A 41 8.10 -22.65 -4.95
C ILE A 41 7.64 -23.78 -5.87
N VAL A 42 6.41 -23.68 -6.35
CA VAL A 42 5.78 -24.66 -7.24
C VAL A 42 5.15 -24.01 -8.46
N ARG A 43 5.07 -24.74 -9.56
CA ARG A 43 4.23 -24.37 -10.71
C ARG A 43 2.83 -24.95 -10.56
N TYR A 44 1.82 -24.16 -10.80
CA TYR A 44 0.43 -24.61 -10.74
C TYR A 44 -0.17 -24.79 -12.15
N THR A 45 -1.32 -25.46 -12.23
CA THR A 45 -1.96 -25.86 -13.50
C THR A 45 -2.45 -24.68 -14.33
N ASP A 46 -2.57 -23.50 -13.73
CA ASP A 46 -2.90 -22.24 -14.41
C ASP A 46 -1.69 -21.60 -15.14
N GLY A 47 -0.53 -22.25 -15.09
CA GLY A 47 0.69 -21.83 -15.76
C GLY A 47 1.56 -20.87 -14.94
N LYS A 48 1.15 -20.47 -13.73
CA LYS A 48 1.90 -19.57 -12.85
C LYS A 48 2.74 -20.35 -11.84
N ALA A 49 3.64 -19.63 -11.15
CA ALA A 49 4.32 -20.15 -9.97
C ALA A 49 3.72 -19.55 -8.70
N TYR A 50 3.89 -20.27 -7.58
CA TYR A 50 3.42 -19.90 -6.26
C TYR A 50 4.48 -20.24 -5.22
N ILE A 51 4.63 -19.41 -4.20
CA ILE A 51 5.51 -19.64 -3.05
C ILE A 51 4.68 -19.95 -1.80
N ALA A 52 5.10 -20.95 -1.03
CA ALA A 52 4.44 -21.30 0.21
C ALA A 52 4.77 -20.26 1.30
N GLU A 53 3.76 -19.53 1.80
CA GLU A 53 3.96 -18.57 2.90
C GLU A 53 4.14 -19.27 4.25
N HIS A 54 3.48 -20.41 4.42
CA HIS A 54 3.49 -21.25 5.60
C HIS A 54 3.70 -22.73 5.23
N ALA A 55 4.07 -23.56 6.21
CA ALA A 55 4.11 -25.01 6.01
C ALA A 55 2.71 -25.52 5.58
N ASN A 56 2.65 -26.12 4.40
CA ASN A 56 1.41 -26.44 3.73
C ASN A 56 1.28 -27.96 3.56
N PRO A 57 0.20 -28.62 4.03
CA PRO A 57 0.00 -30.06 3.88
C PRO A 57 -0.42 -30.51 2.47
N GLY A 58 -0.30 -29.64 1.46
CA GLY A 58 -0.66 -29.93 0.07
C GLY A 58 -1.99 -29.36 -0.38
N TYR A 59 -2.46 -28.29 0.27
CA TYR A 59 -3.60 -27.49 -0.19
C TYR A 59 -3.29 -26.78 -1.50
N ASP A 60 -4.35 -26.43 -2.20
CA ASP A 60 -4.31 -25.90 -3.55
C ASP A 60 -3.89 -24.39 -3.60
N PRO A 61 -2.89 -24.04 -4.43
CA PRO A 61 -2.41 -22.67 -4.67
C PRO A 61 -3.44 -21.60 -5.01
N VAL A 62 -4.57 -21.95 -5.62
CA VAL A 62 -5.61 -20.96 -5.98
C VAL A 62 -6.79 -20.93 -5.00
N VAL A 63 -6.84 -21.86 -4.05
CA VAL A 63 -7.93 -21.94 -3.06
C VAL A 63 -7.58 -21.19 -1.78
N SER A 64 -6.32 -21.20 -1.35
CA SER A 64 -5.91 -20.65 -0.06
C SER A 64 -4.72 -19.71 -0.16
N THR A 65 -5.00 -18.42 -0.12
CA THR A 65 -3.99 -17.36 -0.03
C THR A 65 -3.27 -17.33 1.32
N TRP A 66 -3.71 -18.11 2.31
CA TRP A 66 -2.99 -18.29 3.58
C TRP A 66 -1.77 -19.19 3.44
N TYR A 67 -1.78 -20.12 2.48
CA TYR A 67 -0.66 -21.04 2.30
C TYR A 67 0.20 -20.66 1.09
N TRP A 68 -0.37 -20.01 0.09
CA TRP A 68 0.29 -19.74 -1.19
C TRP A 68 0.14 -18.29 -1.63
N GLU A 69 1.23 -17.71 -2.12
CA GLU A 69 1.27 -16.41 -2.78
C GLU A 69 1.75 -16.58 -4.23
N PRO A 70 1.19 -15.86 -5.23
CA PRO A 70 1.73 -15.87 -6.59
C PRO A 70 3.19 -15.46 -6.65
N TYR A 71 3.99 -16.21 -7.40
CA TYR A 71 5.43 -16.00 -7.57
C TYR A 71 5.78 -15.72 -9.03
N ALA A 72 6.61 -14.70 -9.26
CA ALA A 72 7.13 -14.34 -10.59
C ALA A 72 8.60 -14.76 -10.70
N CYS A 73 8.97 -15.46 -11.77
CA CYS A 73 10.24 -16.20 -11.85
C CYS A 73 11.35 -15.53 -12.68
N ASP A 74 11.26 -14.24 -13.00
CA ASP A 74 12.17 -13.62 -13.98
C ASP A 74 13.51 -13.18 -13.36
N ASN A 75 14.62 -13.59 -14.00
CA ASN A 75 15.96 -13.01 -13.84
C ASN A 75 16.21 -11.99 -14.99
N GLY A 76 15.88 -10.72 -14.75
CA GLY A 76 16.07 -9.56 -15.65
C GLY A 76 15.44 -8.31 -15.02
N PRO A 77 15.89 -7.07 -15.31
CA PRO A 77 15.56 -5.87 -14.52
C PRO A 77 14.06 -5.56 -14.63
N GLY A 78 13.35 -5.99 -13.60
CA GLY A 78 11.93 -6.27 -13.62
C GLY A 78 11.69 -7.33 -12.55
N THR A 79 12.22 -7.04 -11.36
CA THR A 79 12.07 -7.83 -10.14
C THR A 79 10.61 -8.27 -9.93
N PRO A 80 10.37 -9.33 -9.13
CA PRO A 80 9.03 -9.78 -8.74
C PRO A 80 8.16 -8.59 -8.33
N ASN A 81 6.83 -8.76 -8.18
CA ASN A 81 6.13 -7.91 -7.20
C ASN A 81 7.00 -7.92 -5.96
N ALA A 82 7.76 -6.84 -5.72
CA ALA A 82 8.91 -6.92 -4.85
C ALA A 82 8.30 -7.22 -3.51
N ARG A 83 8.58 -8.41 -2.99
CA ARG A 83 8.01 -8.91 -1.74
C ARG A 83 8.01 -7.73 -0.78
N PHE A 84 6.82 -7.32 -0.34
CA PHE A 84 6.67 -6.08 0.41
C PHE A 84 7.73 -6.04 1.52
N VAL A 85 8.43 -4.91 1.65
CA VAL A 85 9.61 -4.80 2.53
C VAL A 85 9.29 -4.96 4.02
N VAL A 86 8.01 -5.04 4.36
CA VAL A 86 7.49 -5.38 5.69
C VAL A 86 6.88 -6.76 5.60
N THR A 87 7.44 -7.74 6.31
CA THR A 87 6.83 -9.07 6.44
C THR A 87 5.59 -9.03 7.34
N GLU A 88 4.74 -10.05 7.26
CA GLU A 88 3.59 -10.18 8.16
C GLU A 88 4.02 -10.21 9.64
N ALA A 89 5.12 -10.90 9.97
CA ALA A 89 5.65 -10.94 11.32
C ALA A 89 6.04 -9.54 11.83
N GLN A 90 6.67 -8.72 10.99
CA GLN A 90 6.99 -7.33 11.32
C GLN A 90 5.73 -6.47 11.44
N PHE A 91 4.75 -6.64 10.55
CA PHE A 91 3.46 -5.95 10.65
C PHE A 91 2.74 -6.30 11.97
N ASN A 92 2.74 -7.57 12.36
CA ASN A 92 2.19 -8.01 13.65
C ASN A 92 2.97 -7.43 14.84
N GLN A 93 4.30 -7.29 14.75
CA GLN A 93 5.12 -6.65 15.78
C GLN A 93 4.89 -5.13 15.88
N MET A 94 4.60 -4.48 14.75
CA MET A 94 4.24 -3.06 14.71
C MET A 94 2.86 -2.82 15.35
N PHE A 95 1.90 -3.70 15.07
CA PHE A 95 0.50 -3.55 15.49
C PHE A 95 -0.05 -4.78 16.26
N PRO A 96 0.44 -5.02 17.48
CA PRO A 96 0.07 -6.22 18.26
C PRO A 96 -1.38 -6.22 18.75
N ASN A 97 -2.01 -5.04 18.86
CA ASN A 97 -3.37 -4.87 19.39
C ASN A 97 -4.37 -4.42 18.32
N ARG A 98 -4.02 -4.55 17.04
CA ARG A 98 -4.90 -4.06 15.96
C ARG A 98 -6.25 -4.75 15.97
N ASN A 99 -7.26 -4.02 15.49
CA ASN A 99 -8.52 -4.62 15.08
C ASN A 99 -8.27 -5.62 13.94
N SER A 100 -8.93 -6.79 13.98
CA SER A 100 -8.80 -7.85 12.97
C SER A 100 -9.22 -7.41 11.57
N PHE A 101 -10.01 -6.33 11.45
CA PHE A 101 -10.29 -5.66 10.19
C PHE A 101 -9.02 -5.29 9.40
N TYR A 102 -7.96 -4.84 10.08
CA TYR A 102 -6.72 -4.46 9.43
C TYR A 102 -5.82 -5.69 9.24
N SER A 103 -6.05 -6.40 8.14
CA SER A 103 -5.27 -7.57 7.77
C SER A 103 -4.00 -7.19 7.00
N TYR A 104 -2.95 -8.00 7.15
CA TYR A 104 -1.74 -7.88 6.35
C TYR A 104 -2.03 -8.19 4.87
N SER A 105 -2.86 -9.19 4.59
CA SER A 105 -3.33 -9.52 3.24
C SER A 105 -4.11 -8.39 2.58
N GLY A 106 -4.91 -7.64 3.35
CA GLY A 106 -5.57 -6.43 2.87
C GLY A 106 -4.58 -5.34 2.45
N LEU A 107 -3.50 -5.16 3.22
CA LEU A 107 -2.44 -4.21 2.88
C LEU A 107 -1.70 -4.66 1.61
N THR A 108 -1.27 -5.91 1.53
CA THR A 108 -0.52 -6.41 0.36
C THR A 108 -1.37 -6.41 -0.91
N ALA A 109 -2.67 -6.74 -0.81
CA ALA A 109 -3.61 -6.64 -1.93
C ALA A 109 -3.82 -5.20 -2.43
N ALA A 110 -3.57 -4.19 -1.58
CA ALA A 110 -3.69 -2.78 -1.95
C ALA A 110 -2.44 -2.21 -2.65
N LEU A 111 -1.26 -2.82 -2.47
CA LEU A 111 0.02 -2.31 -2.99
C LEU A 111 0.02 -2.13 -4.51
N GLY A 112 -0.68 -3.01 -5.23
CA GLY A 112 -0.79 -2.94 -6.69
C GLY A 112 -1.46 -1.65 -7.22
N ALA A 113 -2.21 -0.92 -6.38
CA ALA A 113 -2.77 0.38 -6.77
C ALA A 113 -1.70 1.48 -6.90
N TYR A 114 -0.56 1.33 -6.22
CA TYR A 114 0.54 2.30 -6.20
C TYR A 114 1.90 1.60 -6.27
N PRO A 115 2.31 1.12 -7.46
CA PRO A 115 3.49 0.25 -7.62
C PRO A 115 4.84 0.90 -7.26
N GLY A 116 4.89 2.23 -7.13
CA GLY A 116 6.08 2.97 -6.66
C GLY A 116 6.23 2.99 -5.13
N PHE A 117 5.15 2.79 -4.39
CA PHE A 117 5.14 2.83 -2.92
C PHE A 117 6.02 1.71 -2.35
N ALA A 118 6.94 2.07 -1.45
CA ALA A 118 7.91 1.16 -0.83
C ALA A 118 8.69 0.30 -1.85
N ASN A 119 8.79 0.79 -3.08
CA ASN A 119 9.48 0.12 -4.18
C ASN A 119 10.35 1.07 -5.02
N THR A 120 10.47 2.33 -4.60
CA THR A 120 11.31 3.34 -5.25
C THR A 120 12.57 3.60 -4.42
N GLY A 121 13.72 3.76 -5.09
CA GLY A 121 15.02 3.93 -4.43
C GLY A 121 15.63 2.61 -3.93
N GLY A 122 16.70 2.71 -3.13
CA GLY A 122 17.35 1.55 -2.51
C GLY A 122 16.58 1.01 -1.31
N ASP A 123 16.94 -0.19 -0.85
CA ASP A 123 16.23 -0.90 0.24
C ASP A 123 16.06 -0.07 1.53
N THR A 124 17.06 0.75 1.85
CA THR A 124 16.97 1.71 2.96
C THR A 124 15.78 2.65 2.82
N VAL A 125 15.61 3.27 1.63
CA VAL A 125 14.52 4.21 1.32
C VAL A 125 13.18 3.49 1.29
N LYS A 126 13.11 2.30 0.68
CA LYS A 126 11.89 1.48 0.65
C LYS A 126 11.39 1.15 2.06
N LYS A 127 12.29 0.73 2.95
CA LYS A 127 11.98 0.45 4.37
C LYS A 127 11.61 1.71 5.13
N GLN A 128 12.32 2.82 4.89
CA GLN A 128 11.98 4.11 5.51
C GLN A 128 10.58 4.56 5.11
N GLU A 129 10.23 4.48 3.82
CA GLU A 129 8.91 4.85 3.35
C GLU A 129 7.81 3.96 3.97
N ALA A 130 8.00 2.63 3.95
CA ALA A 130 7.04 1.71 4.55
C ALA A 130 6.85 1.97 6.06
N ALA A 131 7.95 2.20 6.79
CA ALA A 131 7.90 2.57 8.21
C ALA A 131 7.20 3.91 8.43
N ALA A 132 7.45 4.92 7.58
CA ALA A 132 6.85 6.24 7.68
C ALA A 132 5.33 6.21 7.43
N PHE A 133 4.90 5.46 6.42
CA PHE A 133 3.48 5.23 6.14
C PHE A 133 2.79 4.55 7.31
N LEU A 134 3.32 3.40 7.75
CA LEU A 134 2.74 2.62 8.84
C LEU A 134 2.77 3.38 10.18
N ALA A 135 3.79 4.19 10.45
CA ALA A 135 3.87 4.98 11.69
C ALA A 135 2.80 6.06 11.75
N ASN A 136 2.54 6.76 10.63
CA ASN A 136 1.45 7.72 10.55
C ASN A 136 0.09 7.02 10.64
N VAL A 137 -0.10 5.91 9.93
CA VAL A 137 -1.31 5.07 10.06
C VAL A 137 -1.55 4.65 11.51
N GLY A 138 -0.52 4.20 12.20
CA GLY A 138 -0.58 3.85 13.61
C GLY A 138 -0.97 5.04 14.48
N HIS A 139 -0.51 6.24 14.16
CA HIS A 139 -0.92 7.44 14.88
C HIS A 139 -2.40 7.78 14.67
N GLU A 140 -2.88 7.78 13.42
CA GLU A 140 -4.28 8.13 13.09
C GLU A 140 -5.32 7.18 13.73
N THR A 141 -4.94 5.93 13.95
CA THR A 141 -5.88 4.85 14.30
C THR A 141 -5.68 4.29 15.70
N GLY A 142 -4.77 4.86 16.50
CA GLY A 142 -4.40 4.30 17.80
C GLY A 142 -3.75 2.92 17.71
N GLY A 143 -2.86 2.73 16.73
CA GLY A 143 -2.19 1.45 16.46
C GLY A 143 -3.09 0.44 15.75
N LEU A 144 -3.91 0.91 14.81
CA LEU A 144 -4.92 0.14 14.07
C LEU A 144 -6.02 -0.46 14.98
N VAL A 145 -6.24 0.10 16.17
CA VAL A 145 -7.34 -0.31 17.06
C VAL A 145 -8.69 0.20 16.52
N HIS A 146 -8.70 1.40 15.94
CA HIS A 146 -9.92 2.06 15.49
C HIS A 146 -10.08 1.98 13.97
N VAL A 147 -11.25 1.51 13.52
CA VAL A 147 -11.64 1.49 12.09
C VAL A 147 -12.35 2.77 11.67
N VAL A 148 -13.05 3.40 12.62
CA VAL A 148 -13.85 4.60 12.40
C VAL A 148 -13.48 5.65 13.45
N GLU A 149 -13.73 6.92 13.14
CA GLU A 149 -13.65 8.02 14.10
C GLU A 149 -14.52 7.74 15.34
N GLN A 150 -13.97 8.00 16.52
CA GLN A 150 -14.62 7.64 17.78
C GLN A 150 -15.66 8.66 18.25
N ASN A 151 -15.43 9.95 17.98
CA ASN A 151 -16.37 11.00 18.39
C ASN A 151 -17.53 11.12 17.40
N THR A 152 -18.58 10.33 17.61
CA THR A 152 -19.77 10.29 16.74
C THR A 152 -20.51 11.62 16.64
N ALA A 153 -20.36 12.51 17.61
CA ALA A 153 -20.94 13.86 17.55
C ALA A 153 -20.37 14.70 16.39
N ASN A 154 -19.15 14.39 15.93
CA ASN A 154 -18.51 15.10 14.82
C ASN A 154 -18.99 14.62 13.44
N TYR A 155 -19.65 13.46 13.34
CA TYR A 155 -19.96 12.83 12.05
C TYR A 155 -20.69 13.76 11.06
N PRO A 156 -21.66 14.60 11.49
CA PRO A 156 -22.33 15.54 10.58
C PRO A 156 -21.47 16.70 10.07
N HIS A 157 -20.25 16.90 10.57
CA HIS A 157 -19.36 17.99 10.16
C HIS A 157 -18.73 17.76 8.78
N TYR A 158 -18.55 16.50 8.37
CA TYR A 158 -17.73 16.13 7.22
C TYR A 158 -18.47 16.17 5.88
N CYS A 159 -19.53 16.98 5.79
CA CYS A 159 -20.27 17.20 4.56
C CYS A 159 -20.09 18.64 4.09
N ASP A 160 -19.31 18.82 3.03
CA ASP A 160 -19.17 20.10 2.35
C ASP A 160 -20.27 20.25 1.29
N TRP A 161 -21.35 20.95 1.65
CA TRP A 161 -22.48 21.27 0.76
C TRP A 161 -22.13 22.25 -0.36
N SER A 162 -20.96 22.91 -0.32
CA SER A 162 -20.52 23.76 -1.43
C SER A 162 -20.07 22.94 -2.65
N ARG A 163 -19.87 21.63 -2.50
CA ARG A 163 -19.51 20.73 -3.60
C ARG A 163 -20.73 20.44 -4.47
N PRO A 164 -20.58 20.45 -5.81
CA PRO A 164 -21.70 20.26 -6.73
C PRO A 164 -22.32 18.86 -6.64
N TYR A 165 -21.57 17.86 -6.17
CA TYR A 165 -22.05 16.50 -5.94
C TYR A 165 -22.64 16.27 -4.54
N GLY A 166 -22.60 17.27 -3.66
CA GLY A 166 -23.17 17.20 -2.31
C GLY A 166 -22.69 15.99 -1.50
N CYS A 167 -23.62 15.41 -0.75
CA CYS A 167 -23.38 14.33 0.21
C CYS A 167 -24.41 13.20 0.02
N PRO A 168 -24.36 12.47 -1.11
CA PRO A 168 -25.41 11.53 -1.49
C PRO A 168 -25.57 10.34 -0.53
N ALA A 169 -24.52 9.95 0.20
CA ALA A 169 -24.60 8.93 1.24
C ALA A 169 -25.21 9.45 2.57
N GLY A 170 -25.50 10.75 2.67
CA GLY A 170 -26.02 11.43 3.84
C GLY A 170 -25.02 12.39 4.49
N GLN A 171 -25.54 13.41 5.20
CA GLN A 171 -24.73 14.45 5.83
C GLN A 171 -23.70 13.89 6.83
N ALA A 172 -24.09 12.86 7.59
CA ALA A 172 -23.25 12.23 8.60
C ALA A 172 -22.50 10.98 8.10
N ALA A 173 -22.30 10.84 6.78
CA ALA A 173 -21.73 9.62 6.19
C ALA A 173 -20.23 9.69 5.88
N TYR A 174 -19.58 10.85 5.98
CA TYR A 174 -18.19 11.07 5.54
C TYR A 174 -17.19 11.32 6.68
N TYR A 175 -17.50 10.80 7.86
CA TYR A 175 -16.58 10.75 9.01
C TYR A 175 -15.32 9.92 8.73
N GLY A 176 -14.33 10.03 9.62
CA GLY A 176 -13.05 9.36 9.47
C GLY A 176 -13.17 7.84 9.44
N ARG A 177 -12.59 7.20 8.41
CA ARG A 177 -12.50 5.73 8.30
C ARG A 177 -11.13 5.25 7.83
N GLY A 178 -10.77 4.04 8.25
CA GLY A 178 -9.61 3.32 7.73
C GLY A 178 -8.26 3.89 8.19
N PRO A 179 -7.16 3.44 7.57
CA PRO A 179 -5.80 3.64 8.08
C PRO A 179 -5.35 5.10 8.13
N ILE A 180 -5.93 5.97 7.29
CA ILE A 180 -5.63 7.41 7.24
C ILE A 180 -6.79 8.27 7.78
N GLN A 181 -7.80 7.64 8.39
CA GLN A 181 -9.03 8.32 8.85
C GLN A 181 -9.65 9.21 7.75
N LEU A 182 -9.83 8.66 6.55
CA LEU A 182 -10.37 9.37 5.38
C LEU A 182 -11.68 10.06 5.77
N SER A 183 -11.72 11.38 5.64
CA SER A 183 -12.82 12.24 6.07
C SER A 183 -13.18 13.24 4.98
N TRP A 184 -14.40 13.77 5.00
CA TRP A 184 -14.98 14.70 4.03
C TRP A 184 -15.43 14.11 2.69
N ASN A 185 -16.66 14.44 2.28
CA ASN A 185 -17.25 14.02 1.00
C ASN A 185 -16.34 14.26 -0.22
N PHE A 186 -15.60 15.37 -0.26
CA PHE A 186 -14.68 15.64 -1.37
C PHE A 186 -13.46 14.70 -1.41
N ASN A 187 -12.96 14.23 -0.26
CA ASN A 187 -11.88 13.25 -0.24
C ASN A 187 -12.38 11.86 -0.60
N TYR A 188 -13.58 11.46 -0.14
CA TYR A 188 -14.21 10.22 -0.58
C TYR A 188 -14.44 10.22 -2.10
N LYS A 189 -14.88 11.35 -2.68
CA LYS A 189 -15.00 11.49 -4.14
C LYS A 189 -13.65 11.34 -4.84
N ALA A 190 -12.63 12.10 -4.41
CA ALA A 190 -11.32 12.10 -5.06
C ALA A 190 -10.60 10.74 -4.96
N ALA A 191 -10.67 10.09 -3.79
CA ALA A 191 -10.13 8.75 -3.60
C ALA A 191 -10.88 7.73 -4.45
N GLY A 192 -12.21 7.82 -4.50
CA GLY A 192 -13.04 6.92 -5.28
C GLY A 192 -12.74 7.00 -6.78
N ASP A 193 -12.63 8.22 -7.31
CA ASP A 193 -12.27 8.46 -8.71
C ASP A 193 -10.90 7.86 -9.07
N ALA A 194 -9.89 8.07 -8.21
CA ALA A 194 -8.54 7.59 -8.44
C ALA A 194 -8.44 6.06 -8.37
N LEU A 195 -9.25 5.42 -7.54
CA LEU A 195 -9.21 3.97 -7.29
C LEU A 195 -10.21 3.19 -8.17
N GLY A 196 -11.11 3.87 -8.88
CA GLY A 196 -12.20 3.23 -9.62
C GLY A 196 -13.26 2.59 -8.71
N ILE A 197 -13.50 3.17 -7.53
CA ILE A 197 -14.43 2.65 -6.50
C ILE A 197 -15.38 3.79 -6.11
N ASP A 198 -16.69 3.60 -6.17
CA ASP A 198 -17.64 4.66 -5.79
C ASP A 198 -17.74 4.84 -4.27
N LEU A 199 -16.75 5.53 -3.71
CA LEU A 199 -16.67 5.85 -2.30
C LEU A 199 -17.54 7.05 -1.90
N LEU A 200 -17.99 7.88 -2.86
CA LEU A 200 -18.88 8.99 -2.56
C LEU A 200 -20.28 8.48 -2.21
N ASN A 201 -20.82 7.53 -2.98
CA ASN A 201 -22.13 6.94 -2.70
C ASN A 201 -22.07 5.78 -1.72
N ASN A 202 -20.92 5.12 -1.59
CA ASN A 202 -20.72 4.00 -0.65
C ASN A 202 -19.48 4.18 0.24
N PRO A 203 -19.46 5.20 1.13
CA PRO A 203 -18.30 5.48 1.98
C PRO A 203 -18.03 4.37 3.02
N TRP A 204 -19.02 3.52 3.32
CA TRP A 204 -18.86 2.41 4.26
C TRP A 204 -17.92 1.31 3.76
N LEU A 205 -17.59 1.25 2.46
CA LEU A 205 -16.57 0.32 1.96
C LEU A 205 -15.23 0.49 2.70
N VAL A 206 -14.86 1.72 3.07
CA VAL A 206 -13.61 2.02 3.78
C VAL A 206 -13.56 1.42 5.20
N GLN A 207 -14.71 1.06 5.79
CA GLN A 207 -14.78 0.37 7.09
C GLN A 207 -15.20 -1.10 7.00
N ASN A 208 -15.57 -1.59 5.81
CA ASN A 208 -16.10 -2.94 5.60
C ASN A 208 -15.20 -3.81 4.73
N ASP A 209 -14.31 -3.21 3.93
CA ASP A 209 -13.33 -3.91 3.10
C ASP A 209 -11.90 -3.42 3.44
N SER A 210 -11.09 -4.35 3.97
CA SER A 210 -9.72 -4.08 4.41
C SER A 210 -8.84 -3.55 3.27
N ALA A 211 -8.94 -4.15 2.07
CA ALA A 211 -8.13 -3.75 0.93
C ALA A 211 -8.55 -2.39 0.40
N VAL A 212 -9.85 -2.07 0.39
CA VAL A 212 -10.34 -0.73 0.06
C VAL A 212 -9.81 0.29 1.06
N ALA A 213 -9.84 -0.01 2.36
CA ALA A 213 -9.31 0.87 3.39
C ALA A 213 -7.80 1.14 3.21
N TRP A 214 -7.01 0.12 2.91
CA TRP A 214 -5.59 0.29 2.60
C TRP A 214 -5.34 1.07 1.32
N LYS A 215 -6.15 0.86 0.28
CA LYS A 215 -6.07 1.64 -0.97
C LYS A 215 -6.33 3.12 -0.75
N THR A 216 -7.26 3.51 0.13
CA THR A 216 -7.49 4.95 0.42
C THR A 216 -6.31 5.57 1.15
N ALA A 217 -5.67 4.84 2.06
CA ALA A 217 -4.47 5.31 2.74
C ALA A 217 -3.27 5.46 1.78
N LEU A 218 -3.07 4.48 0.89
CA LEU A 218 -2.04 4.57 -0.16
C LEU A 218 -2.35 5.70 -1.15
N TRP A 219 -3.62 5.92 -1.51
CA TRP A 219 -4.04 7.05 -2.33
C TRP A 219 -3.61 8.37 -1.71
N TYR A 220 -3.89 8.57 -0.42
CA TYR A 220 -3.47 9.78 0.27
C TYR A 220 -1.95 9.95 0.24
N TRP A 221 -1.23 8.90 0.66
CA TRP A 221 0.23 8.90 0.77
C TRP A 221 0.95 9.23 -0.54
N ASN A 222 0.45 8.70 -1.65
CA ASN A 222 1.11 8.80 -2.95
C ASN A 222 0.65 9.99 -3.78
N THR A 223 -0.51 10.59 -3.48
CA THR A 223 -1.11 11.61 -4.36
C THR A 223 -1.45 12.93 -3.69
N GLN A 224 -1.60 12.98 -2.36
CA GLN A 224 -2.08 14.15 -1.65
C GLN A 224 -0.94 14.88 -0.94
N THR A 225 -0.94 16.22 -1.01
CA THR A 225 -0.02 17.07 -0.25
C THR A 225 -0.61 17.55 1.07
N GLY A 226 -1.93 17.45 1.23
CA GLY A 226 -2.66 17.99 2.39
C GLY A 226 -2.25 19.44 2.69
N PRO A 227 -1.97 19.79 3.97
CA PRO A 227 -1.47 21.12 4.32
C PRO A 227 0.05 21.30 4.10
N GLY A 228 0.73 20.30 3.55
CA GLY A 228 2.14 20.37 3.15
C GLY A 228 2.33 20.84 1.70
N SER A 229 3.57 20.71 1.21
CA SER A 229 3.98 21.14 -0.14
C SER A 229 4.38 19.99 -1.06
N MET A 230 4.35 18.74 -0.58
CA MET A 230 4.72 17.54 -1.33
C MET A 230 3.94 16.34 -0.83
N THR A 231 3.91 15.26 -1.61
CA THR A 231 3.29 14.01 -1.13
C THR A 231 4.20 13.35 -0.09
N PRO A 232 3.64 12.62 0.89
CA PRO A 232 4.44 11.79 1.79
C PRO A 232 5.38 10.81 1.07
N HIS A 233 4.95 10.20 -0.04
CA HIS A 233 5.81 9.39 -0.91
C HIS A 233 7.07 10.16 -1.35
N ASN A 234 6.89 11.34 -1.95
CA ASN A 234 8.01 12.15 -2.43
C ASN A 234 8.88 12.67 -1.28
N ALA A 235 8.29 12.94 -0.11
CA ALA A 235 9.06 13.33 1.07
C ALA A 235 10.08 12.27 1.50
N MET A 236 9.70 10.99 1.41
CA MET A 236 10.57 9.87 1.75
C MET A 236 11.55 9.55 0.61
N VAL A 237 11.05 9.41 -0.62
CA VAL A 237 11.87 9.02 -1.78
C VAL A 237 12.94 10.07 -2.12
N ASN A 238 12.64 11.36 -1.96
CA ASN A 238 13.59 12.44 -2.27
C ASN A 238 14.43 12.87 -1.05
N GLY A 239 14.31 12.19 0.09
CA GLY A 239 15.08 12.50 1.30
C GLY A 239 14.74 13.83 1.95
N ALA A 240 13.53 14.38 1.72
CA ALA A 240 13.08 15.61 2.40
C ALA A 240 12.86 15.38 3.91
N GLY A 241 12.46 14.16 4.28
CA GLY A 241 12.41 13.67 5.65
C GLY A 241 11.01 13.43 6.21
N PHE A 242 10.94 12.67 7.30
CA PHE A 242 9.69 12.21 7.91
C PHE A 242 8.78 13.38 8.36
N GLY A 243 9.35 14.50 8.78
CA GLY A 243 8.59 15.69 9.19
C GLY A 243 7.70 16.26 8.07
N GLN A 244 8.09 16.10 6.80
CA GLN A 244 7.23 16.51 5.68
C GLN A 244 6.01 15.59 5.50
N THR A 245 6.11 14.32 5.90
CA THR A 245 4.96 13.41 5.92
C THR A 245 3.95 13.84 6.98
N ILE A 246 4.42 14.20 8.17
CA ILE A 246 3.58 14.74 9.26
C ILE A 246 2.89 16.03 8.77
N ARG A 247 3.67 16.93 8.16
CA ARG A 247 3.15 18.19 7.62
C ARG A 247 2.05 17.96 6.59
N SER A 248 2.22 16.96 5.73
CA SER A 248 1.26 16.66 4.67
C SER A 248 0.01 15.93 5.15
N ILE A 249 0.03 15.32 6.34
CA ILE A 249 -1.11 14.60 6.91
C ILE A 249 -1.92 15.50 7.85
N ASN A 250 -1.25 16.19 8.79
CA ASN A 250 -1.92 17.03 9.77
C ASN A 250 -1.13 18.28 10.18
N GLY A 251 -0.28 18.79 9.29
CA GLY A 251 0.63 19.90 9.60
C GLY A 251 -0.03 21.20 9.99
N SER A 252 -1.27 21.45 9.58
CA SER A 252 -2.03 22.64 10.00
C SER A 252 -2.30 22.67 11.50
N LEU A 253 -2.36 21.51 12.16
CA LEU A 253 -2.68 21.37 13.58
C LEU A 253 -1.48 20.95 14.43
N GLU A 254 -0.48 20.30 13.86
CA GLU A 254 0.64 19.71 14.63
C GLU A 254 1.97 20.44 14.48
N CYS A 255 2.36 20.79 13.26
CA CYS A 255 3.67 21.35 12.96
C CYS A 255 3.82 22.82 13.43
N ASP A 256 5.04 23.34 13.32
CA ASP A 256 5.41 24.72 13.65
C ASP A 256 5.13 25.07 15.13
N GLY A 257 5.32 24.07 16.00
CA GLY A 257 5.15 24.20 17.45
C GLY A 257 3.70 24.13 17.96
N LYS A 258 2.72 23.86 17.09
CA LYS A 258 1.30 23.82 17.48
C LYS A 258 0.94 22.63 18.36
N ASN A 259 1.48 21.46 18.06
CA ASN A 259 1.30 20.28 18.90
C ASN A 259 2.56 19.40 18.97
N PRO A 260 3.59 19.84 19.71
CA PRO A 260 4.86 19.11 19.80
C PRO A 260 4.71 17.68 20.33
N ALA A 261 3.71 17.43 21.18
CA ALA A 261 3.45 16.10 21.73
C ALA A 261 2.98 15.10 20.66
N GLN A 262 2.11 15.53 19.73
CA GLN A 262 1.66 14.66 18.64
C GLN A 262 2.75 14.43 17.60
N VAL A 263 3.52 15.46 17.25
CA VAL A 263 4.71 15.30 16.39
C VAL A 263 5.68 14.29 17.01
N GLN A 264 5.97 14.42 18.31
CA GLN A 264 6.84 13.49 19.02
C GLN A 264 6.28 12.05 19.01
N SER A 265 4.98 11.88 19.20
CA SER A 265 4.31 10.57 19.12
C SER A 265 4.52 9.90 17.75
N ARG A 266 4.33 10.65 16.64
CA ARG A 266 4.60 10.14 15.28
C ARG A 266 6.06 9.76 15.09
N VAL A 267 6.99 10.60 15.53
CA VAL A 267 8.44 10.34 15.41
C VAL A 267 8.83 9.10 16.21
N THR A 268 8.30 8.93 17.42
CA THR A 268 8.56 7.74 18.24
C THR A 268 8.08 6.46 17.56
N ASN A 269 6.88 6.46 16.96
CA ASN A 269 6.40 5.31 16.19
C ASN A 269 7.29 5.03 14.96
N TYR A 270 7.68 6.06 14.22
CA TYR A 270 8.55 5.92 13.05
C TYR A 270 9.92 5.34 13.41
N GLN A 271 10.55 5.85 14.48
CA GLN A 271 11.81 5.32 14.98
C GLN A 271 11.68 3.84 15.39
N ARG A 272 10.62 3.47 16.11
CA ARG A 272 10.35 2.06 16.45
C ARG A 272 10.20 1.20 15.18
N PHE A 273 9.46 1.68 14.18
CA PHE A 273 9.19 0.88 12.98
C PHE A 273 10.42 0.73 12.09
N THR A 274 11.25 1.77 11.98
CA THR A 274 12.55 1.67 11.28
C THR A 274 13.50 0.67 11.97
N GLN A 275 13.49 0.60 13.31
CA GLN A 275 14.23 -0.42 14.06
C GLN A 275 13.71 -1.85 13.75
N ILE A 276 12.40 -2.07 13.72
CA ILE A 276 11.79 -3.36 13.36
C ILE A 276 12.20 -3.80 11.95
N LEU A 277 12.33 -2.86 11.01
CA LEU A 277 12.74 -3.13 9.63
C LEU A 277 14.26 -3.22 9.44
N GLY A 278 15.04 -2.94 10.49
CA GLY A 278 16.50 -2.90 10.43
C GLY A 278 17.02 -1.82 9.47
N THR A 279 16.46 -0.60 9.54
CA THR A 279 16.90 0.57 8.75
C THR A 279 17.06 1.79 9.64
N SER A 280 17.77 2.82 9.17
CA SER A 280 17.89 4.10 9.89
C SER A 280 16.69 5.00 9.59
N PRO A 281 16.31 5.92 10.50
CA PRO A 281 15.18 6.83 10.27
C PRO A 281 15.49 7.98 9.29
N GLY A 282 16.76 8.22 8.96
CA GLY A 282 17.17 9.38 8.17
C GLY A 282 17.14 10.69 8.99
N GLY A 283 17.19 11.83 8.29
CA GLY A 283 17.17 13.17 8.89
C GLY A 283 15.79 13.84 8.82
N ASN A 284 15.70 15.08 9.34
CA ASN A 284 14.51 15.94 9.26
C ASN A 284 13.22 15.25 9.74
N LEU A 285 13.28 14.67 10.94
CA LEU A 285 12.18 13.87 11.48
C LEU A 285 10.99 14.71 11.97
N TYR A 286 11.24 15.98 12.30
CA TYR A 286 10.28 16.87 12.91
C TYR A 286 9.76 17.91 11.93
N CYS A 287 8.57 18.42 12.24
CA CYS A 287 7.99 19.66 11.79
C CYS A 287 7.47 20.39 13.05
#